data_AF-A0A2A5AKN9-F1
#
_entry.id   AF-A0A2A5AKN9-F1
#
_cell.length_a   1.000
_cell.length_b   1.000
_cell.length_c   1.000
_cell.angle_alpha   90.00
_cell.angle_beta   90.00
_cell.angle_gamma   90.00
#
_symmetry.space_group_name_H-M   'P 1'
#
loop_
_entity.id
_entity.type
_entity.pdbx_description
1 polymer ?
#
loop_
_entity_poly.entity_id
_entity_poly.type
_entity_poly.pdbx_seq_one_letter_code
_entity_poly.pdbx_strand_id
1 'polypeptide(L)'
;MINKLFFLLLSTLLISSLFTANQNIRVQNFYELYQVNVKDQKNKKELRQYIKYAEMCQLANRSNEQIKKIYPNAIIRSGSKNGVKLFLTIDHRNKHQTLIIRGSSNFKNWIANAKIFKKEDAWAKGADVHTGFYSVAREIYKISNKHLISHYKTTIAGHSLGGAAAVLMASYLERNSFKNIKVFTYGQPRITNSDGAHLLKGINVKRIVHEDDIVTMLPPQFLFYRHFGHLFELSENTSLTDNFVEKPKKDSKEVQKVWNQLESGEIEVQVNIKSHFIKNYIKKLYSLLSK
;
A
#
# COMPACT_ATOMS: atom_id res chain seq x y z
N MET A 1 4.15 -3.43 -48.68
CA MET A 1 4.58 -2.94 -47.34
C MET A 1 3.50 -2.15 -46.58
N ILE A 2 2.44 -1.65 -47.24
CA ILE A 2 1.42 -0.77 -46.63
C ILE A 2 0.42 -1.53 -45.73
N ASN A 3 0.11 -2.81 -45.99
CA ASN A 3 -0.87 -3.58 -45.21
C ASN A 3 -0.39 -3.98 -43.78
N LYS A 4 0.92 -4.09 -43.53
CA LYS A 4 1.43 -4.42 -42.18
C LYS A 4 1.41 -3.21 -41.24
N LEU A 5 1.60 -2.00 -41.76
CA LEU A 5 1.59 -0.76 -40.96
C LEU A 5 0.15 -0.41 -40.51
N PHE A 6 -0.84 -0.65 -41.36
CA PHE A 6 -2.25 -0.43 -41.05
C PHE A 6 -2.78 -1.39 -39.97
N PHE A 7 -2.36 -2.67 -39.99
CA PHE A 7 -2.67 -3.63 -38.94
C PHE A 7 -2.03 -3.27 -37.58
N LEU A 8 -0.81 -2.73 -37.56
CA LEU A 8 -0.15 -2.25 -36.33
C LEU A 8 -0.86 -1.01 -35.73
N LEU A 9 -1.34 -0.10 -36.58
CA LEU A 9 -2.11 1.07 -36.16
C LEU A 9 -3.50 0.70 -35.64
N LEU A 10 -4.23 -0.20 -36.32
CA LEU A 10 -5.53 -0.66 -35.83
C LEU A 10 -5.43 -1.44 -34.52
N SER A 11 -4.44 -2.33 -34.40
CA SER A 11 -4.20 -3.08 -33.16
C SER A 11 -3.83 -2.16 -32.01
N THR A 12 -2.95 -1.18 -32.20
CA THR A 12 -2.61 -0.21 -31.15
C THR A 12 -3.80 0.67 -30.76
N LEU A 13 -4.65 1.07 -31.71
CA LEU A 13 -5.88 1.81 -31.45
C LEU A 13 -6.92 0.97 -30.68
N LEU A 14 -7.18 -0.27 -31.10
CA LEU A 14 -8.06 -1.22 -30.40
C LEU A 14 -7.57 -1.55 -29.00
N ILE A 15 -6.25 -1.75 -28.86
CA ILE A 15 -5.62 -1.97 -27.56
C ILE A 15 -5.80 -0.72 -26.69
N SER A 16 -5.60 0.49 -27.22
CA SER A 16 -5.78 1.74 -26.48
C SER A 16 -7.25 2.02 -26.08
N SER A 17 -8.23 1.70 -26.93
CA SER A 17 -9.65 1.87 -26.65
C SER A 17 -10.16 0.84 -25.64
N LEU A 18 -9.70 -0.41 -25.73
CA LEU A 18 -9.94 -1.43 -24.70
C LEU A 18 -9.29 -1.04 -23.38
N PHE A 19 -8.06 -0.50 -23.39
CA PHE A 19 -7.38 -0.02 -22.18
C PHE A 19 -8.13 1.12 -21.50
N THR A 20 -8.60 2.12 -22.26
CA THR A 20 -9.33 3.28 -21.73
C THR A 20 -10.71 2.88 -21.20
N ALA A 21 -11.43 2.01 -21.89
CA ALA A 21 -12.69 1.45 -21.41
C ALA A 21 -12.51 0.68 -20.08
N ASN A 22 -11.47 -0.14 -19.97
CA ASN A 22 -11.20 -0.93 -18.76
C ASN A 22 -10.77 -0.04 -17.57
N GLN A 23 -10.03 1.04 -17.83
CA GLN A 23 -9.69 2.03 -16.79
C GLN A 23 -10.93 2.71 -16.22
N ASN A 24 -11.88 3.12 -17.07
CA ASN A 24 -13.12 3.74 -16.61
C ASN A 24 -13.96 2.78 -15.75
N ILE A 25 -14.02 1.50 -16.12
CA ILE A 25 -14.74 0.48 -15.34
C ILE A 25 -14.10 0.26 -13.97
N ARG A 26 -12.77 0.21 -13.88
CA ARG A 26 -12.09 0.00 -12.58
C ARG A 26 -12.30 1.16 -11.63
N VAL A 27 -12.24 2.39 -12.14
CA VAL A 27 -12.55 3.60 -11.36
C VAL A 27 -14.00 3.57 -10.87
N GLN A 28 -14.96 3.17 -11.71
CA GLN A 28 -16.37 3.02 -11.29
C GLN A 28 -16.53 1.97 -10.18
N ASN A 29 -15.91 0.79 -10.35
CA ASN A 29 -15.90 -0.27 -9.34
C ASN A 29 -15.34 0.24 -7.99
N PHE A 30 -14.32 1.10 -8.02
CA PHE A 30 -13.75 1.71 -6.83
C PHE A 30 -14.76 2.59 -6.09
N TYR A 31 -15.45 3.49 -6.81
CA TYR A 31 -16.44 4.37 -6.19
C TYR A 31 -17.65 3.63 -5.65
N GLU A 32 -18.09 2.59 -6.36
CA GLU A 32 -19.11 1.70 -5.84
C GLU A 32 -18.67 1.08 -4.52
N LEU A 33 -17.43 0.60 -4.43
CA LEU A 33 -16.90 -0.06 -3.24
C LEU A 33 -16.88 0.85 -2.00
N TYR A 34 -16.44 2.10 -2.16
CA TYR A 34 -16.12 2.98 -1.03
C TYR A 34 -17.18 4.03 -0.69
N GLN A 35 -18.25 4.20 -1.49
CA GLN A 35 -19.31 5.22 -1.26
C GLN A 35 -18.71 6.56 -0.81
N VAL A 36 -17.74 7.06 -1.58
CA VAL A 36 -16.85 8.13 -1.16
C VAL A 36 -17.64 9.45 -1.01
N ASN A 37 -17.84 9.91 0.22
CA ASN A 37 -18.39 11.24 0.48
C ASN A 37 -17.32 12.30 0.19
N VAL A 38 -17.57 13.15 -0.80
CA VAL A 38 -16.66 14.22 -1.20
C VAL A 38 -16.59 15.28 -0.10
N LYS A 39 -15.45 15.37 0.59
CA LYS A 39 -15.06 16.55 1.35
C LYS A 39 -13.94 17.26 0.62
N ASP A 40 -14.16 18.52 0.28
CA ASP A 40 -13.16 19.38 -0.33
C ASP A 40 -12.10 19.73 0.72
N GLN A 41 -11.00 18.97 0.72
CA GLN A 41 -9.85 19.23 1.58
C GLN A 41 -8.59 19.38 0.72
N LYS A 42 -8.45 20.52 0.05
CA LYS A 42 -7.16 20.99 -0.48
C LYS A 42 -6.22 21.38 0.68
N ASN A 43 -5.73 20.40 1.44
CA ASN A 43 -4.69 20.62 2.43
C ASN A 43 -3.30 20.45 1.80
N LYS A 44 -2.75 21.53 1.22
CA LYS A 44 -1.43 21.51 0.57
C LYS A 44 -0.30 21.06 1.53
N LYS A 45 -0.45 21.22 2.84
CA LYS A 45 0.55 20.73 3.82
C LYS A 45 0.51 19.22 3.94
N GLU A 46 -0.67 18.63 3.88
CA GLU A 46 -0.87 17.18 3.94
C GLU A 46 -0.42 16.51 2.63
N LEU A 47 -0.79 17.07 1.47
CA LEU A 47 -0.31 16.59 0.16
C LEU A 47 1.23 16.55 0.09
N ARG A 48 1.92 17.57 0.62
CA ARG A 48 3.40 17.57 0.68
C ARG A 48 3.95 16.44 1.56
N GLN A 49 3.26 16.07 2.64
CA GLN A 49 3.65 14.92 3.45
C GLN A 49 3.46 13.61 2.68
N TYR A 50 2.33 13.46 1.97
CA TYR A 50 2.08 12.28 1.14
C TYR A 50 3.15 12.14 0.05
N ILE A 51 3.48 13.23 -0.64
CA ILE A 51 4.56 13.24 -1.65
C ILE A 51 5.89 12.82 -1.03
N LYS A 52 6.29 13.44 0.08
CA LYS A 52 7.55 13.12 0.78
C LYS A 52 7.66 11.62 1.07
N TYR A 53 6.64 11.02 1.67
CA TYR A 53 6.70 9.61 2.05
C TYR A 53 6.57 8.68 0.83
N ALA A 54 5.84 9.06 -0.21
CA ALA A 54 5.80 8.32 -1.47
C ALA A 54 7.17 8.29 -2.17
N GLU A 55 7.88 9.42 -2.22
CA GLU A 55 9.24 9.52 -2.75
C GLU A 55 10.23 8.70 -1.95
N MET A 56 10.12 8.71 -0.62
CA MET A 56 10.92 7.83 0.24
C MET A 56 10.63 6.35 -0.05
N CYS A 57 9.37 5.96 -0.26
CA CYS A 57 9.01 4.60 -0.69
C CYS A 57 9.60 4.26 -2.07
N GLN A 58 9.63 5.20 -3.02
CA GLN A 58 10.31 5.00 -4.30
C GLN A 58 11.81 4.81 -4.12
N LEU A 59 12.44 5.64 -3.28
CA LEU A 59 13.87 5.56 -2.96
C LEU A 59 14.24 4.24 -2.27
N ALA A 60 13.35 3.64 -1.48
CA ALA A 60 13.58 2.34 -0.84
C ALA A 60 13.86 1.21 -1.85
N ASN A 61 13.42 1.36 -3.11
CA ASN A 61 13.70 0.41 -4.20
C ASN A 61 15.09 0.61 -4.85
N ARG A 62 15.83 1.66 -4.48
CA ARG A 62 17.16 2.00 -5.02
C ARG A 62 18.28 1.32 -4.24
N SER A 63 19.52 1.46 -4.72
CA SER A 63 20.71 0.91 -4.05
C SER A 63 20.96 1.59 -2.70
N ASN A 64 21.80 1.00 -1.85
CA ASN A 64 22.11 1.58 -0.54
C ASN A 64 22.88 2.89 -0.69
N GLU A 65 23.75 2.98 -1.69
CA GLU A 65 24.55 4.15 -2.03
C GLU A 65 23.64 5.30 -2.48
N GLN A 66 22.64 5.00 -3.32
CA GLN A 66 21.64 5.98 -3.76
C GLN A 66 20.78 6.50 -2.61
N ILE A 67 20.39 5.63 -1.67
CA ILE A 67 19.68 6.05 -0.45
C ILE A 67 20.59 6.96 0.40
N LYS A 68 21.85 6.55 0.64
CA LYS A 68 22.80 7.31 1.47
C LYS A 68 23.21 8.65 0.85
N LYS A 69 23.18 8.79 -0.47
CA LYS A 69 23.41 10.09 -1.13
C LYS A 69 22.39 11.15 -0.70
N ILE A 70 21.14 10.73 -0.45
CA ILE A 70 20.05 11.62 -0.02
C ILE A 70 19.93 11.66 1.50
N TYR A 71 20.10 10.52 2.17
CA TYR A 71 20.05 10.38 3.62
C TYR A 71 21.35 9.74 4.14
N PRO A 72 22.43 10.52 4.32
CA PRO A 72 23.76 9.99 4.67
C PRO A 72 23.78 9.15 5.95
N ASN A 73 22.96 9.55 6.93
CA ASN A 73 22.85 8.90 8.24
C ASN A 73 21.75 7.81 8.29
N ALA A 74 21.16 7.44 7.14
CA ALA A 74 20.12 6.41 7.12
C ALA A 74 20.69 5.05 7.55
N ILE A 75 20.00 4.41 8.49
CA ILE A 75 20.26 3.04 8.89
C ILE A 75 19.50 2.13 7.92
N ILE A 76 20.24 1.43 7.05
CA ILE A 76 19.66 0.54 6.04
C ILE A 76 19.83 -0.91 6.49
N ARG A 77 18.76 -1.70 6.40
CA ARG A 77 18.75 -3.13 6.75
C ARG A 77 17.98 -3.91 5.70
N SER A 78 18.44 -5.13 5.45
CA SER A 78 17.77 -6.08 4.57
C SER A 78 17.59 -7.41 5.31
N GLY A 79 16.46 -8.05 5.06
CA GLY A 79 16.18 -9.40 5.53
C GLY A 79 16.18 -10.37 4.36
N SER A 80 16.87 -11.51 4.52
CA SER A 80 17.00 -12.52 3.47
C SER A 80 15.80 -13.45 3.37
N LYS A 81 15.01 -13.62 4.45
CA LYS A 81 13.93 -14.61 4.50
C LYS A 81 12.79 -14.26 3.54
N ASN A 82 12.32 -13.02 3.58
CA ASN A 82 11.25 -12.54 2.70
C ASN A 82 11.75 -11.52 1.66
N GLY A 83 13.07 -11.35 1.50
CA GLY A 83 13.66 -10.39 0.56
C GLY A 83 13.31 -8.93 0.87
N VAL A 84 13.22 -8.59 2.15
CA VAL A 84 12.73 -7.30 2.62
C VAL A 84 13.88 -6.31 2.77
N LYS A 85 13.57 -5.02 2.62
CA LYS A 85 14.51 -3.92 2.87
C LYS A 85 13.79 -2.82 3.61
N LEU A 86 14.49 -2.18 4.52
CA LEU A 86 14.07 -0.93 5.13
C LEU A 86 15.21 0.07 5.15
N PHE A 87 14.86 1.34 5.24
CA PHE A 87 15.77 2.34 5.78
C PHE A 87 15.07 3.19 6.84
N LEU A 88 15.84 3.53 7.87
CA LEU A 88 15.41 4.30 9.03
C LEU A 88 16.20 5.62 9.06
N THR A 89 15.50 6.74 9.18
CA THR A 89 16.10 8.05 9.47
C THR A 89 15.70 8.49 10.87
N ILE A 90 16.61 9.12 11.60
CA ILE A 90 16.39 9.61 12.95
C ILE A 90 16.78 11.08 13.01
N ASP A 91 15.82 11.91 13.41
CA ASP A 91 16.00 13.33 13.69
C ASP A 91 15.95 13.53 15.21
N HIS A 92 17.13 13.56 15.82
CA HIS A 92 17.28 13.74 17.26
C HIS A 92 16.81 15.12 17.75
N ARG A 93 16.89 16.16 16.90
CA ARG A 93 16.46 17.52 17.26
C ARG A 93 14.95 17.58 17.43
N ASN A 94 14.21 16.97 16.51
CA ASN A 94 12.75 16.95 16.55
C ASN A 94 12.16 15.73 17.29
N LYS A 95 13.02 14.86 17.85
CA LYS A 95 12.65 13.57 18.46
C LYS A 95 11.69 12.77 17.56
N HIS A 96 12.06 12.66 16.28
CA HIS A 96 11.27 12.01 15.24
C HIS A 96 12.09 10.95 14.52
N GLN A 97 11.49 9.80 14.25
CA GLN A 97 12.11 8.76 13.46
C GLN A 97 11.17 8.34 12.32
N THR A 98 11.73 8.05 11.15
CA THR A 98 10.99 7.60 9.98
C THR A 98 11.50 6.26 9.50
N LEU A 99 10.64 5.26 9.52
CA LEU A 99 10.90 3.92 9.00
C LEU A 99 10.23 3.74 7.64
N ILE A 100 11.01 3.45 6.61
CA ILE A 100 10.49 3.21 5.26
C ILE A 100 10.70 1.74 4.90
N ILE A 101 9.59 1.04 4.63
CA ILE A 101 9.59 -0.39 4.31
C ILE A 101 9.40 -0.56 2.81
N ARG A 102 10.36 -1.21 2.16
CA ARG A 102 10.30 -1.55 0.74
C ARG A 102 9.28 -2.67 0.50
N GLY A 103 8.42 -2.50 -0.52
CA GLY A 103 7.61 -3.59 -1.05
C GLY A 103 8.43 -4.56 -1.92
N SER A 104 8.09 -5.85 -1.90
CA SER A 104 8.79 -6.85 -2.73
C SER A 104 8.61 -6.54 -4.22
N SER A 105 9.67 -6.72 -5.03
CA SER A 105 9.59 -6.66 -6.50
C SER A 105 8.79 -7.82 -7.10
N ASN A 106 8.54 -8.87 -6.32
CA ASN A 106 7.80 -10.06 -6.73
C ASN A 106 6.41 -10.10 -6.07
N PHE A 107 5.71 -8.97 -6.08
CA PHE A 107 4.38 -8.84 -5.47
C PHE A 107 3.36 -9.86 -6.02
N LYS A 108 3.45 -10.22 -7.30
CA LYS A 108 2.63 -11.28 -7.93
C LYS A 108 2.81 -12.63 -7.22
N ASN A 109 4.06 -13.03 -6.96
CA ASN A 109 4.35 -14.27 -6.24
C ASN A 109 3.89 -14.21 -4.78
N TRP A 110 3.85 -13.02 -4.18
CA TRP A 110 3.38 -12.85 -2.81
C TRP A 110 1.86 -13.04 -2.71
N ILE A 111 1.07 -12.51 -3.66
CA ILE A 111 -0.39 -12.78 -3.68
C ILE A 111 -0.70 -14.21 -4.14
N ALA A 112 0.04 -14.78 -5.10
CA ALA A 112 -0.22 -16.16 -5.55
C ALA A 112 0.07 -17.21 -4.46
N ASN A 113 1.04 -16.95 -3.56
CA ASN A 113 1.34 -17.82 -2.42
C ASN A 113 0.52 -17.47 -1.16
N ALA A 114 -0.55 -16.67 -1.30
CA ALA A 114 -1.42 -16.21 -0.22
C ALA A 114 -2.27 -17.35 0.37
N LYS A 115 -1.65 -18.23 1.15
CA LYS A 115 -2.39 -19.23 1.93
C LYS A 115 -2.52 -18.80 3.40
N ILE A 116 -3.78 -18.65 3.79
CA ILE A 116 -4.36 -18.72 5.15
C ILE A 116 -4.08 -17.50 6.06
N PHE A 117 -5.13 -17.05 6.75
CA PHE A 117 -5.05 -16.12 7.87
C PHE A 117 -4.23 -16.73 9.02
N LYS A 118 -3.31 -15.97 9.59
CA LYS A 118 -2.72 -16.34 10.87
C LYS A 118 -3.70 -15.94 11.96
N LYS A 119 -4.23 -16.94 12.67
CA LYS A 119 -5.19 -16.74 13.75
C LYS A 119 -4.50 -16.10 14.97
N GLU A 120 -5.14 -15.08 15.54
CA GLU A 120 -4.88 -14.54 16.88
C GLU A 120 -3.40 -14.27 17.24
N ASP A 121 -2.85 -13.16 16.74
CA ASP A 121 -1.46 -12.78 17.06
C ASP A 121 -1.37 -11.47 17.87
N ALA A 122 -0.49 -11.46 18.87
CA ALA A 122 -0.21 -10.28 19.68
C ALA A 122 0.20 -9.04 18.83
N TRP A 123 0.90 -9.23 17.71
CA TRP A 123 1.29 -8.14 16.82
C TRP A 123 0.12 -7.38 16.23
N ALA A 124 -1.02 -8.06 16.03
CA ALA A 124 -2.20 -7.50 15.40
C ALA A 124 -3.35 -7.28 16.40
N LYS A 125 -3.05 -7.13 17.70
CA LYS A 125 -4.08 -6.96 18.76
C LYS A 125 -5.12 -8.12 18.77
N GLY A 126 -4.70 -9.33 18.39
CA GLY A 126 -5.58 -10.50 18.27
C GLY A 126 -6.30 -10.61 16.92
N ALA A 127 -6.12 -9.66 16.00
CA ALA A 127 -6.71 -9.71 14.67
C ALA A 127 -6.12 -10.85 13.81
N ASP A 128 -6.99 -11.46 13.00
CA ASP A 128 -6.58 -12.39 11.96
C ASP A 128 -5.91 -11.63 10.83
N VAL A 129 -4.64 -11.89 10.58
CA VAL A 129 -3.87 -11.18 9.55
C VAL A 129 -3.22 -12.14 8.58
N HIS A 130 -3.04 -11.69 7.35
CA HIS A 130 -2.40 -12.51 6.32
C HIS A 130 -0.98 -12.93 6.75
N THR A 131 -0.69 -14.24 6.72
CA THR A 131 0.57 -14.85 7.17
C THR A 131 1.82 -14.23 6.53
N GLY A 132 1.77 -13.99 5.23
CA GLY A 132 2.85 -13.32 4.49
C GLY A 132 3.15 -11.90 4.98
N PHE A 133 2.13 -11.08 5.28
CA PHE A 133 2.33 -9.70 5.74
C PHE A 133 2.94 -9.71 7.13
N TYR A 134 2.43 -10.62 7.98
CA TYR A 134 2.94 -10.85 9.31
C TYR A 134 4.41 -11.29 9.32
N SER A 135 4.79 -12.24 8.46
CA SER A 135 6.18 -12.71 8.32
C SER A 135 7.14 -11.58 7.97
N VAL A 136 6.72 -10.72 7.03
CA VAL A 136 7.49 -9.53 6.63
C VAL A 136 7.60 -8.53 7.78
N ALA A 137 6.50 -8.19 8.44
CA ALA A 137 6.51 -7.23 9.55
C ALA A 137 7.45 -7.68 10.69
N ARG A 138 7.44 -8.98 11.02
CA ARG A 138 8.33 -9.55 12.02
C ARG A 138 9.80 -9.52 11.63
N GLU A 139 10.11 -9.82 10.38
CA GLU A 139 11.48 -9.75 9.89
C GLU A 139 11.99 -8.30 9.93
N ILE A 140 11.17 -7.35 9.48
CA ILE A 140 11.44 -5.91 9.54
C ILE A 140 11.70 -5.46 10.99
N TYR A 141 10.89 -5.89 11.94
CA TYR A 141 11.15 -5.57 13.35
C TYR A 141 12.46 -6.17 13.84
N LYS A 142 12.69 -7.46 13.59
CA LYS A 142 13.90 -8.16 14.06
C LYS A 142 15.18 -7.43 13.62
N ILE A 143 15.19 -6.88 12.40
CA ILE A 143 16.38 -6.18 11.87
C ILE A 143 16.44 -4.69 12.24
N SER A 144 15.34 -4.08 12.72
CA SER A 144 15.29 -2.65 13.05
C SER A 144 15.18 -2.32 14.54
N ASN A 145 14.70 -3.23 15.38
CA ASN A 145 14.28 -2.93 16.76
C ASN A 145 15.36 -2.23 17.61
N LYS A 146 16.62 -2.67 17.52
CA LYS A 146 17.75 -2.11 18.27
C LYS A 146 18.11 -0.67 17.88
N HIS A 147 17.52 -0.15 16.81
CA HIS A 147 17.74 1.20 16.30
C HIS A 147 16.56 2.12 16.57
N LEU A 148 15.41 1.59 17.01
CA LEU A 148 14.21 2.37 17.26
C LEU A 148 14.23 2.96 18.67
N ILE A 149 13.81 4.21 18.80
CA ILE A 149 13.77 4.94 20.07
C ILE A 149 12.30 5.08 20.50
N SER A 150 11.90 4.41 21.58
CA SER A 150 10.50 4.28 22.00
C SER A 150 9.79 5.59 22.31
N HIS A 151 10.52 6.58 22.82
CA HIS A 151 9.97 7.90 23.18
C HIS A 151 10.00 8.92 22.03
N TYR A 152 10.43 8.53 20.83
CA TYR A 152 10.40 9.38 19.65
C TYR A 152 9.07 9.22 18.91
N LYS A 153 8.58 10.31 18.32
CA LYS A 153 7.47 10.25 17.35
C LYS A 153 7.91 9.35 16.19
N THR A 154 7.07 8.41 15.78
CA THR A 154 7.44 7.42 14.76
C THR A 154 6.54 7.58 13.54
N THR A 155 7.13 7.83 12.38
CA THR A 155 6.43 7.66 11.10
C THR A 155 6.88 6.37 10.44
N ILE A 156 5.94 5.56 10.00
CA ILE A 156 6.21 4.37 9.18
C ILE A 156 5.55 4.58 7.82
N ALA A 157 6.26 4.32 6.74
CA ALA A 157 5.67 4.35 5.40
C ALA A 157 6.06 3.15 4.56
N GLY A 158 5.15 2.72 3.69
CA GLY A 158 5.38 1.59 2.82
C GLY A 158 4.44 1.57 1.62
N HIS A 159 4.95 1.06 0.51
CA HIS A 159 4.18 0.82 -0.71
C HIS A 159 3.89 -0.68 -0.85
N SER A 160 2.69 -1.03 -1.35
CA SER A 160 2.30 -2.41 -1.61
C SER A 160 2.45 -3.30 -0.36
N LEU A 161 3.16 -4.41 -0.47
CA LEU A 161 3.58 -5.28 0.64
C LEU A 161 4.21 -4.50 1.82
N GLY A 162 5.03 -3.49 1.54
CA GLY A 162 5.65 -2.66 2.57
C GLY A 162 4.62 -1.86 3.36
N GLY A 163 3.51 -1.46 2.73
CA GLY A 163 2.41 -0.77 3.39
C GLY A 163 1.66 -1.69 4.36
N ALA A 164 1.42 -2.93 3.96
CA ALA A 164 0.79 -3.92 4.84
C ALA A 164 1.67 -4.22 6.07
N ALA A 165 2.98 -4.38 5.86
CA ALA A 165 3.94 -4.56 6.93
C ALA A 165 4.06 -3.32 7.85
N ALA A 166 3.95 -2.11 7.30
CA ALA A 166 3.99 -0.87 8.07
C ALA A 166 2.86 -0.78 9.09
N VAL A 167 1.65 -1.22 8.73
CA VAL A 167 0.50 -1.23 9.63
C VAL A 167 0.69 -2.23 10.77
N LEU A 168 1.14 -3.46 10.47
CA LEU A 168 1.40 -4.48 11.49
C LEU A 168 2.56 -4.09 12.41
N MET A 169 3.60 -3.44 11.86
CA MET A 169 4.70 -2.88 12.63
C MET A 169 4.19 -1.81 13.60
N ALA A 170 3.35 -0.89 13.16
CA ALA A 170 2.78 0.14 14.02
C ALA A 170 1.94 -0.45 15.17
N SER A 171 1.08 -1.42 14.85
CA SER A 171 0.29 -2.16 15.86
C SER A 171 1.18 -2.76 16.95
N TYR A 172 2.28 -3.40 16.56
CA TYR A 172 3.21 -4.00 17.51
C TYR A 172 3.98 -2.94 18.31
N LEU A 173 4.46 -1.88 17.68
CA LEU A 173 5.16 -0.80 18.37
C LEU A 173 4.27 -0.10 19.41
N GLU A 174 2.99 0.16 19.10
CA GLU A 174 2.03 0.72 20.06
C GLU A 174 1.92 -0.16 21.32
N ARG A 175 1.88 -1.49 21.16
CA ARG A 175 1.87 -2.44 22.28
C ARG A 175 3.17 -2.47 23.08
N ASN A 176 4.29 -2.06 22.47
CA ASN A 176 5.61 -2.02 23.10
C ASN A 176 6.00 -0.60 23.52
N SER A 177 5.01 0.17 24.00
CA SER A 177 5.18 1.50 24.60
C SER A 177 5.67 2.61 23.67
N PHE A 178 5.69 2.41 22.34
CA PHE A 178 5.89 3.51 21.41
C PHE A 178 4.62 4.35 21.35
N LYS A 179 4.77 5.67 21.44
CA LYS A 179 3.66 6.64 21.36
C LYS A 179 3.76 7.46 20.08
N ASN A 180 2.64 8.04 19.64
CA ASN A 180 2.58 8.94 18.48
C ASN A 180 3.11 8.31 17.19
N ILE A 181 2.58 7.15 16.84
CA ILE A 181 2.90 6.46 15.59
C ILE A 181 1.95 6.94 14.49
N LYS A 182 2.49 7.25 13.32
CA LYS A 182 1.72 7.55 12.10
C LYS A 182 2.15 6.62 10.99
N VAL A 183 1.18 6.09 10.25
CA VAL A 183 1.44 5.19 9.13
C VAL A 183 0.95 5.81 7.84
N PHE A 184 1.79 5.82 6.80
CA PHE A 184 1.41 6.21 5.44
C PHE A 184 1.57 5.01 4.52
N THR A 185 0.49 4.59 3.88
CA THR A 185 0.54 3.46 2.96
C THR A 185 0.12 3.88 1.56
N TYR A 186 0.75 3.27 0.55
CA TYR A 186 0.48 3.53 -0.87
C TYR A 186 0.18 2.20 -1.54
N GLY A 187 -0.99 2.05 -2.16
CA GLY A 187 -1.36 0.79 -2.81
C GLY A 187 -1.41 -0.41 -1.84
N GLN A 188 -1.78 -0.17 -0.58
CA GLN A 188 -1.82 -1.22 0.43
C GLN A 188 -2.97 -2.21 0.12
N PRO A 189 -2.69 -3.53 0.05
CA PRO A 189 -3.73 -4.57 0.00
C PRO A 189 -4.49 -4.67 1.33
N ARG A 190 -5.65 -5.34 1.33
CA ARG A 190 -6.38 -5.69 2.56
C ARG A 190 -5.52 -6.65 3.39
N ILE A 191 -5.45 -6.43 4.69
CA ILE A 191 -4.52 -7.17 5.55
C ILE A 191 -5.19 -8.14 6.53
N THR A 192 -6.49 -7.98 6.75
CA THR A 192 -7.25 -8.62 7.83
C THR A 192 -8.73 -8.75 7.45
N ASN A 193 -9.49 -9.48 8.25
CA ASN A 193 -10.95 -9.61 8.13
C ASN A 193 -11.70 -8.46 8.82
N SER A 194 -13.03 -8.51 8.87
CA SER A 194 -13.87 -7.47 9.49
C SER A 194 -13.56 -7.25 10.97
N ASP A 195 -13.44 -8.33 11.75
CA ASP A 195 -13.17 -8.24 13.20
C ASP A 195 -11.79 -7.64 13.45
N GLY A 196 -10.79 -8.09 12.71
CA GLY A 196 -9.45 -7.55 12.79
C GLY A 196 -9.36 -6.09 12.32
N ALA A 197 -10.15 -5.70 11.31
CA ALA A 197 -10.26 -4.30 10.91
C ALA A 197 -10.83 -3.44 12.04
N HIS A 198 -11.82 -3.94 12.80
CA HIS A 198 -12.34 -3.25 13.99
C HIS A 198 -11.32 -3.17 15.13
N LEU A 199 -10.49 -4.20 15.34
CA LEU A 199 -9.42 -4.19 16.34
C LEU A 199 -8.29 -3.22 15.99
N LEU A 200 -7.99 -3.08 14.71
CA LEU A 200 -6.87 -2.28 14.21
C LEU A 200 -7.25 -0.84 13.82
N LYS A 201 -8.55 -0.50 13.72
CA LYS A 201 -9.02 0.84 13.31
C LYS A 201 -8.49 2.00 14.15
N GLY A 202 -8.03 1.74 15.37
CA GLY A 202 -7.42 2.75 16.25
C GLY A 202 -6.01 3.18 15.82
N ILE A 203 -5.34 2.42 14.95
CA ILE A 203 -4.02 2.76 14.42
C ILE A 203 -4.17 3.96 13.48
N ASN A 204 -3.34 4.99 13.67
CA ASN A 204 -3.33 6.16 12.81
C ASN A 204 -2.69 5.87 11.45
N VAL A 205 -3.47 5.24 10.56
CA VAL A 205 -3.07 4.93 9.19
C VAL A 205 -3.76 5.86 8.18
N LYS A 206 -2.94 6.51 7.36
CA LYS A 206 -3.33 7.22 6.15
C LYS A 206 -3.08 6.31 4.95
N ARG A 207 -4.14 5.82 4.34
CA ARG A 207 -4.14 4.97 3.16
C ARG A 207 -4.31 5.82 1.91
N ILE A 208 -3.21 6.08 1.22
CA ILE A 208 -3.21 6.77 -0.06
C ILE A 208 -3.49 5.74 -1.14
N VAL A 209 -4.57 5.94 -1.90
CA VAL A 209 -5.06 4.97 -2.88
C VAL A 209 -5.25 5.62 -4.24
N HIS A 210 -4.68 4.98 -5.25
CA HIS A 210 -5.00 5.25 -6.63
C HIS A 210 -6.25 4.41 -6.97
N GLU A 211 -7.29 5.06 -7.48
CA GLU A 211 -8.60 4.46 -7.75
C GLU A 211 -8.56 3.32 -8.80
N ASP A 212 -7.65 3.42 -9.77
CA ASP A 212 -7.35 2.37 -10.76
C ASP A 212 -6.38 1.27 -10.21
N ASP A 213 -5.99 1.29 -8.94
CA ASP A 213 -5.08 0.28 -8.35
C ASP A 213 -5.84 -0.91 -7.75
N ILE A 214 -5.96 -1.97 -8.56
CA ILE A 214 -6.60 -3.23 -8.19
C ILE A 214 -5.97 -3.94 -6.99
N VAL A 215 -4.69 -3.69 -6.68
CA VAL A 215 -4.03 -4.30 -5.52
C VAL A 215 -4.70 -3.88 -4.22
N THR A 216 -5.22 -2.65 -4.18
CA THR A 216 -5.97 -2.16 -3.03
C THR A 216 -7.32 -2.86 -2.86
N MET A 217 -7.78 -3.61 -3.86
CA MET A 217 -9.00 -4.41 -3.82
C MET A 217 -8.70 -5.91 -3.57
N LEU A 218 -7.46 -6.25 -3.21
CA LEU A 218 -7.03 -7.62 -2.90
C LEU A 218 -6.48 -7.72 -1.48
N PRO A 219 -6.63 -8.88 -0.80
CA PRO A 219 -7.53 -9.98 -1.16
C PRO A 219 -9.01 -9.55 -1.21
N PRO A 220 -9.87 -10.25 -1.96
CA PRO A 220 -11.27 -9.89 -2.14
C PRO A 220 -12.10 -9.89 -0.85
N GLN A 221 -13.17 -9.09 -0.83
CA GLN A 221 -14.12 -9.06 0.26
C GLN A 221 -14.92 -10.35 0.45
N PHE A 222 -15.13 -11.16 -0.61
CA PHE A 222 -15.81 -12.46 -0.49
C PHE A 222 -15.04 -13.47 0.35
N LEU A 223 -13.73 -13.24 0.57
CA LEU A 223 -12.90 -13.96 1.55
C LEU A 223 -12.85 -13.26 2.91
N PHE A 224 -13.86 -12.42 3.21
CA PHE A 224 -14.03 -11.67 4.44
C PHE A 224 -12.98 -10.59 4.74
N TYR A 225 -12.03 -10.34 3.83
CA TYR A 225 -11.03 -9.28 4.00
C TYR A 225 -11.68 -7.90 3.99
N ARG A 226 -11.22 -7.00 4.88
CA ARG A 226 -11.69 -5.61 4.99
C ARG A 226 -10.52 -4.66 5.20
N HIS A 227 -10.66 -3.46 4.65
CA HIS A 227 -9.81 -2.33 5.00
C HIS A 227 -10.27 -1.60 6.25
N PHE A 228 -9.34 -0.83 6.82
CA PHE A 228 -9.62 0.15 7.86
C PHE A 228 -8.71 1.39 7.74
N GLY A 229 -9.01 2.41 8.54
CA GLY A 229 -8.21 3.63 8.67
C GLY A 229 -8.67 4.74 7.74
N HIS A 230 -7.84 5.76 7.50
CA HIS A 230 -8.26 6.91 6.70
C HIS A 230 -7.90 6.74 5.23
N LEU A 231 -8.89 6.68 4.34
CA LEU A 231 -8.68 6.62 2.89
C LEU A 231 -8.51 8.03 2.32
N PHE A 232 -7.43 8.21 1.55
CA PHE A 232 -7.20 9.37 0.70
C PHE A 232 -7.09 8.91 -0.76
N GLU A 233 -8.06 9.30 -1.57
CA GLU A 233 -8.18 8.91 -2.98
C GLU A 233 -7.57 9.97 -3.91
N LEU A 234 -6.84 9.52 -4.94
CA LEU A 234 -6.05 10.40 -5.81
C LEU A 234 -6.76 10.97 -7.06
N SER A 235 -7.93 10.48 -7.45
CA SER A 235 -8.73 10.99 -8.59
C SER A 235 -9.34 12.36 -8.30
N GLU A 236 -10.13 12.44 -7.23
CA GLU A 236 -10.97 13.59 -6.89
C GLU A 236 -10.44 14.38 -5.69
N ASN A 237 -9.24 14.04 -5.18
CA ASN A 237 -8.69 14.59 -3.93
C ASN A 237 -9.63 14.35 -2.72
N THR A 238 -10.34 13.21 -2.74
CA THR A 238 -11.36 12.94 -1.75
C THR A 238 -10.79 12.18 -0.55
N SER A 239 -11.14 12.64 0.65
CA SER A 239 -10.86 11.94 1.90
C SER A 239 -12.13 11.33 2.48
N LEU A 240 -12.14 10.02 2.72
CA LEU A 240 -13.09 9.44 3.67
C LEU A 240 -12.56 9.74 5.07
N THR A 241 -13.03 10.85 5.61
CA THR A 241 -12.68 11.28 6.96
C THR A 241 -13.51 10.49 7.96
N ASP A 242 -12.98 9.34 8.38
CA ASP A 242 -13.09 8.77 9.74
C ASP A 242 -12.27 7.47 9.79
N ASN A 243 -12.00 6.95 10.99
CA ASN A 243 -11.39 5.62 11.17
C ASN A 243 -12.39 4.53 10.73
N PHE A 244 -12.68 4.49 9.43
CA PHE A 244 -13.71 3.61 8.88
C PHE A 244 -13.19 2.17 8.87
N VAL A 245 -14.14 1.25 8.93
CA VAL A 245 -13.95 -0.14 8.52
C VAL A 245 -14.77 -0.29 7.24
N GLU A 246 -14.16 -0.88 6.21
CA GLU A 246 -14.79 -1.08 4.92
C GLU A 246 -16.10 -1.87 5.09
N LYS A 247 -17.20 -1.34 4.54
CA LYS A 247 -18.49 -2.02 4.61
C LYS A 247 -18.49 -3.25 3.69
N PRO A 248 -19.19 -4.33 4.07
CA PRO A 248 -19.39 -5.47 3.17
C PRO A 248 -20.03 -5.03 1.85
N LYS A 249 -19.37 -5.32 0.73
CA LYS A 249 -19.89 -5.14 -0.61
C LYS A 249 -19.35 -6.23 -1.54
N LYS A 250 -20.13 -6.58 -2.56
CA LYS A 250 -19.73 -7.56 -3.56
C LYS A 250 -18.52 -7.03 -4.36
N ASP A 251 -17.46 -7.82 -4.43
CA ASP A 251 -16.31 -7.51 -5.27
C ASP A 251 -16.71 -7.45 -6.75
N SER A 252 -16.05 -6.60 -7.53
CA SER A 252 -16.27 -6.53 -8.97
C SER A 252 -15.90 -7.85 -9.67
N LYS A 253 -16.46 -8.09 -10.86
CA LYS A 253 -16.08 -9.25 -11.69
C LYS A 253 -14.58 -9.26 -12.00
N GLU A 254 -13.97 -8.08 -12.14
CA GLU A 254 -12.53 -7.96 -12.36
C GLU A 254 -11.75 -8.46 -11.15
N VAL A 255 -12.05 -8.00 -9.94
CA VAL A 255 -11.38 -8.45 -8.71
C VAL A 255 -11.49 -9.96 -8.52
N GLN A 256 -12.68 -10.53 -8.75
CA GLN A 256 -12.90 -11.97 -8.68
C GLN A 256 -12.06 -12.73 -9.72
N LYS A 257 -12.03 -12.25 -10.97
CA LYS A 257 -11.20 -12.84 -12.03
C LYS A 257 -9.73 -12.80 -11.65
N VAL A 258 -9.22 -11.65 -11.22
CA VAL A 258 -7.81 -11.50 -10.84
C VAL A 258 -7.45 -12.42 -9.67
N TRP A 259 -8.32 -12.53 -8.68
CA TRP A 259 -8.11 -13.46 -7.57
C TRP A 259 -8.03 -14.91 -8.05
N ASN A 260 -8.98 -15.36 -8.86
CA ASN A 260 -9.01 -16.73 -9.37
C ASN A 260 -7.74 -17.07 -10.16
N GLN A 261 -7.21 -16.13 -10.94
CA GLN A 261 -5.95 -16.32 -11.68
C GLN A 261 -4.73 -16.40 -10.74
N LEU A 262 -4.71 -15.61 -9.67
CA LEU A 262 -3.65 -15.67 -8.67
C LEU A 262 -3.69 -16.99 -7.89
N GLU A 263 -4.88 -17.50 -7.59
CA GLU A 263 -5.09 -18.76 -6.88
C GLU A 263 -4.79 -19.99 -7.75
N SER A 264 -5.11 -19.94 -9.05
CA SER A 264 -4.79 -21.00 -10.01
C SER A 264 -3.29 -21.11 -10.31
N GLY A 265 -2.48 -20.15 -9.85
CA GLY A 265 -1.05 -20.10 -10.16
C GLY A 265 -0.76 -19.69 -11.60
N GLU A 266 -1.72 -19.09 -12.30
CA GLU A 266 -1.49 -18.50 -13.63
C GLU A 266 -0.38 -17.45 -13.54
N ILE A 267 0.80 -17.81 -14.04
CA ILE A 267 2.03 -17.01 -13.92
C ILE A 267 1.88 -15.66 -14.65
N GLU A 268 1.04 -15.61 -15.69
CA GLU A 268 0.72 -14.41 -16.45
C GLU A 268 -0.67 -13.87 -16.12
N VAL A 269 -0.82 -13.36 -14.89
CA VAL A 269 -1.91 -12.43 -14.59
C VAL A 269 -1.72 -11.18 -15.47
N GLN A 270 -2.43 -11.12 -16.61
CA GLN A 270 -2.49 -9.99 -17.56
C GLN A 270 -3.34 -8.84 -16.99
N VAL A 271 -3.03 -8.44 -15.76
CA VAL A 271 -3.72 -7.35 -15.10
C VAL A 271 -2.88 -6.10 -15.23
N ASN A 272 -3.51 -5.02 -15.71
CA ASN A 272 -2.89 -3.72 -15.72
C ASN A 272 -2.68 -3.23 -14.28
N ILE A 273 -1.49 -3.49 -13.74
CA ILE A 273 -1.02 -3.01 -12.43
C ILE A 273 -0.21 -1.71 -12.56
N LYS A 274 -0.31 -0.98 -13.69
CA LYS A 274 0.46 0.24 -13.89
C LYS A 274 0.17 1.24 -12.78
N SER A 275 -1.10 1.48 -12.48
CA SER A 275 -1.56 2.33 -11.36
C SER A 275 -0.90 1.97 -10.03
N HIS A 276 -0.62 0.68 -9.80
CA HIS A 276 0.04 0.19 -8.59
C HIS A 276 1.47 0.71 -8.41
N PHE A 277 2.21 1.06 -9.47
CA PHE A 277 3.59 1.51 -9.30
C PHE A 277 3.67 2.83 -8.53
N ILE A 278 4.51 2.91 -7.49
CA ILE A 278 4.69 4.10 -6.65
C ILE A 278 4.98 5.39 -7.44
N LYS A 279 5.63 5.29 -8.61
CA LYS A 279 5.87 6.45 -9.50
C LYS A 279 4.57 7.10 -9.98
N ASN A 280 3.49 6.33 -10.16
CA ASN A 280 2.21 6.82 -10.62
C ASN A 280 1.40 7.46 -9.48
N TYR A 281 1.55 6.94 -8.25
CA TYR A 281 1.09 7.62 -7.04
C TYR A 281 1.74 9.00 -6.88
N ILE A 282 3.07 9.07 -7.00
CA ILE A 282 3.83 10.34 -6.94
C ILE A 282 3.35 11.30 -8.03
N LYS A 283 3.22 10.85 -9.28
CA LYS A 283 2.72 11.66 -10.40
C LYS A 283 1.36 12.28 -10.10
N LYS A 284 0.42 11.48 -9.59
CA LYS A 284 -0.93 11.95 -9.23
C LYS A 284 -0.90 12.95 -8.08
N LEU A 285 -0.15 12.66 -7.01
CA LEU A 285 -0.02 13.57 -5.87
C LEU A 285 0.53 14.94 -6.27
N TYR A 286 1.54 14.99 -7.16
CA TYR A 286 2.05 16.25 -7.70
C TYR A 286 1.01 17.00 -8.55
N SER A 287 0.23 16.28 -9.37
CA SER A 287 -0.90 16.88 -10.12
C SER A 287 -1.91 17.53 -9.18
N LEU A 288 -2.26 16.86 -8.07
CA LEU A 288 -3.16 17.43 -7.05
C LEU A 288 -2.57 18.66 -6.35
N LEU A 289 -1.25 18.69 -6.12
CA LEU A 289 -0.58 19.84 -5.50
C LEU A 289 -0.54 21.08 -6.43
N SER A 290 -0.54 20.86 -7.75
CA SER A 290 -0.52 21.93 -8.75
C SER A 290 -1.88 22.56 -9.06
N LYS A 291 -2.99 21.92 -8.66
CA LYS A 291 -4.37 22.43 -8.75
C LYS A 291 -4.75 23.29 -7.53
#